data_AF-A0A7S0JBS8-F1
#
_entry.id   AF-A0A7S0JBS8-F1
#
_cell.length_a   1.000
_cell.length_b   1.000
_cell.length_c   1.000
_cell.angle_alpha   90.00
_cell.angle_beta   90.00
_cell.angle_gamma   90.00
#
_symmetry.space_group_name_H-M   'P 1'
#
loop_
_entity.id
_entity.type
_entity.pdbx_description
1 polymer ?
#
loop_
_entity_poly.entity_id
_entity_poly.type
_entity_poly.pdbx_seq_one_letter_code
_entity_poly.pdbx_strand_id
1 'polypeptide(L)'
;GFLWWTLPGTLLYLADAASHVRARPARVLRVQQRDNVLSLALSCPHLLRGGLPLQWVMLKAPAISREWHPFSLSASAHDSDSETSVHLTIGLVKGGWTDALRGLLSDEASAAAARIYVSGCFGLGFDASAYDGSD
;
A
#
# COMPACT_ATOMS: atom_id res chain seq x y z
N GLY A 1 -26.17 -3.18 -32.45
CA GLY A 1 -25.29 -4.09 -31.68
C GLY A 1 -24.05 -3.38 -31.18
N PHE A 2 -24.20 -2.36 -30.32
CA PHE A 2 -23.09 -1.61 -29.72
C PHE A 2 -22.72 -2.13 -28.32
N LEU A 3 -23.71 -2.67 -27.58
CA LEU A 3 -23.51 -3.20 -26.23
C LEU A 3 -22.53 -4.38 -26.14
N TRP A 4 -22.52 -5.28 -27.14
CA TRP A 4 -21.69 -6.48 -27.09
C TRP A 4 -20.17 -6.22 -27.11
N TRP A 5 -19.75 -5.08 -27.67
CA TRP A 5 -18.33 -4.70 -27.74
C TRP A 5 -17.83 -4.03 -26.46
N THR A 6 -18.72 -3.35 -25.73
CA THR A 6 -18.35 -2.64 -24.50
C THR A 6 -18.53 -3.50 -23.25
N LEU A 7 -19.37 -4.53 -23.30
CA LEU A 7 -19.70 -5.38 -22.16
C LEU A 7 -18.48 -6.09 -21.56
N PRO A 8 -17.57 -6.73 -22.34
CA PRO A 8 -16.39 -7.38 -21.78
C PRO A 8 -15.46 -6.38 -21.07
N GLY A 9 -15.22 -5.22 -21.67
CA GLY A 9 -14.38 -4.17 -21.08
C GLY A 9 -14.99 -3.58 -19.80
N THR A 10 -16.30 -3.39 -19.79
CA THR A 10 -17.02 -2.88 -18.62
C THR A 10 -16.99 -3.90 -17.48
N LEU A 11 -17.19 -5.19 -17.77
CA LEU A 11 -17.10 -6.25 -16.78
C LEU A 11 -15.69 -6.39 -16.22
N LEU A 12 -14.66 -6.29 -17.07
CA LEU A 12 -13.27 -6.31 -16.63
C LEU A 12 -12.95 -5.13 -15.71
N TYR A 13 -13.39 -3.92 -16.10
CA TYR A 13 -13.23 -2.72 -15.28
C TYR A 13 -13.94 -2.82 -13.94
N LEU A 14 -15.17 -3.36 -13.91
CA LEU A 14 -15.92 -3.58 -12.67
C LEU A 14 -15.27 -4.66 -11.80
N ALA A 15 -14.71 -5.72 -12.39
CA ALA A 15 -13.99 -6.76 -11.66
C ALA A 15 -12.70 -6.20 -11.03
N ASP A 16 -11.96 -5.36 -11.76
CA ASP A 16 -10.78 -4.66 -11.26
C ASP A 16 -11.14 -3.70 -10.13
N ALA A 17 -12.19 -2.88 -10.32
CA ALA A 17 -12.72 -2.01 -9.27
C ALA A 17 -13.19 -2.78 -8.03
N ALA A 18 -13.78 -3.95 -8.22
CA ALA A 18 -14.21 -4.84 -7.12
C ALA A 18 -13.00 -5.42 -6.35
N SER A 19 -11.85 -5.63 -6.99
CA SER A 19 -10.65 -6.11 -6.32
C SER A 19 -10.17 -5.13 -5.24
N HIS A 20 -10.36 -3.82 -5.47
CA HIS A 20 -10.04 -2.75 -4.52
C HIS A 20 -11.07 -2.61 -3.38
N VAL A 21 -12.21 -3.31 -3.42
CA VAL A 21 -13.18 -3.36 -2.30
C VAL A 21 -12.58 -4.03 -1.06
N ARG A 22 -11.49 -4.80 -1.22
CA ARG A 22 -10.73 -5.40 -0.10
C ARG A 22 -9.91 -4.39 0.70
N ALA A 23 -10.01 -3.11 0.38
CA ALA A 23 -9.45 -2.01 1.14
C ALA A 23 -9.80 -2.08 2.64
N ARG A 24 -8.79 -1.91 3.49
CA ARG A 24 -8.97 -1.76 4.94
C ARG A 24 -8.36 -0.46 5.44
N PRO A 25 -8.98 0.18 6.44
CA PRO A 25 -8.35 1.30 7.11
C PRO A 25 -7.07 0.81 7.80
N ALA A 26 -5.98 1.54 7.62
CA ALA A 26 -4.72 1.32 8.30
C ALA A 26 -4.37 2.55 9.14
N ARG A 27 -3.87 2.31 10.35
CA ARG A 27 -3.38 3.37 11.22
C ARG A 27 -1.91 3.63 10.92
N VAL A 28 -1.52 4.90 10.90
CA VAL A 28 -0.12 5.28 10.82
C VAL A 28 0.52 5.03 12.18
N LEU A 29 1.51 4.14 12.22
CA LEU A 29 2.25 3.81 13.44
C LEU A 29 3.49 4.69 13.58
N ARG A 30 4.20 4.89 12.46
CA ARG A 30 5.43 5.68 12.44
C ARG A 30 5.58 6.38 11.11
N VAL A 31 6.00 7.63 11.17
CA VAL A 31 6.39 8.44 10.02
C VAL A 31 7.84 8.85 10.21
N GLN A 32 8.65 8.64 9.18
CA GLN A 32 9.98 9.23 9.11
C GLN A 32 10.12 9.96 7.79
N GLN A 33 10.50 11.23 7.86
CA GLN A 33 10.73 12.06 6.70
C GLN A 33 12.23 12.29 6.57
N ARG A 34 12.82 11.93 5.42
CA ARG A 34 14.24 12.14 5.14
C ARG A 34 14.42 12.63 3.72
N ASP A 35 14.91 13.86 3.57
CA ASP A 35 15.16 14.52 2.29
C ASP A 35 13.97 14.43 1.32
N ASN A 36 14.08 13.56 0.31
CA ASN A 36 13.07 13.34 -0.73
C ASN A 36 12.35 11.98 -0.60
N VAL A 37 12.38 11.38 0.60
CA VAL A 37 11.79 10.07 0.89
C VAL A 37 10.94 10.14 2.15
N LEU A 38 9.75 9.54 2.06
CA LEU A 38 8.83 9.33 3.17
C LEU A 38 8.81 7.84 3.52
N SER A 39 9.30 7.51 4.70
CA SER A 39 9.22 6.15 5.25
C SER A 39 8.01 6.06 6.17
N LEU A 40 7.11 5.13 5.87
CA LEU A 40 5.82 4.99 6.52
C LEU A 40 5.68 3.57 7.09
N ALA A 41 5.40 3.47 8.38
CA ALA A 41 4.97 2.22 9.01
C ALA A 41 3.46 2.31 9.28
N LEU A 42 2.71 1.37 8.71
CA LEU A 42 1.26 1.28 8.84
C LEU A 42 0.90 0.03 9.64
N SER A 43 -0.17 0.09 10.43
CA SER A 43 -0.71 -1.09 11.09
C SER A 43 -1.16 -2.10 10.06
N CYS A 44 -0.65 -3.32 10.13
CA CYS A 44 -0.97 -4.42 9.22
C CYS A 44 -2.43 -4.86 9.44
N PRO A 45 -3.34 -4.63 8.49
CA PRO A 45 -4.62 -5.33 8.49
C PRO A 45 -4.34 -6.82 8.30
N HIS A 46 -5.14 -7.71 8.89
CA HIS A 46 -4.95 -9.17 8.78
C HIS A 46 -4.77 -9.70 7.34
N LEU A 47 -5.18 -8.93 6.32
CA LEU A 47 -5.03 -9.21 4.89
C LEU A 47 -3.60 -9.04 4.35
N LEU A 48 -2.72 -8.30 5.04
CA LEU A 48 -1.32 -8.08 4.64
C LEU A 48 -0.35 -8.93 5.48
N ARG A 49 -0.87 -9.79 6.38
CA ARG A 49 -0.04 -10.71 7.15
C ARG A 49 0.60 -11.72 6.20
N GLY A 50 1.92 -11.85 6.28
CA GLY A 50 2.69 -12.71 5.38
C GLY A 50 2.99 -12.06 4.03
N GLY A 51 3.05 -10.72 3.97
CA GLY A 51 3.55 -10.02 2.79
C GLY A 51 4.96 -10.51 2.43
N LEU A 52 5.12 -11.03 1.23
CA LEU A 52 6.40 -11.49 0.72
C LEU A 52 7.20 -10.32 0.13
N PRO A 53 8.54 -10.41 0.13
CA PRO A 53 9.40 -9.53 -0.65
C PRO A 53 8.91 -9.38 -2.10
N LEU A 54 9.14 -8.21 -2.72
CA LEU A 54 8.70 -7.86 -4.08
C LEU A 54 7.17 -7.75 -4.29
N GLN A 55 6.37 -7.90 -3.24
CA GLN A 55 4.96 -7.52 -3.30
C GLN A 55 4.78 -6.00 -3.18
N TRP A 56 3.61 -5.53 -3.58
CA TRP A 56 3.22 -4.14 -3.50
C TRP A 56 1.80 -4.01 -2.96
N VAL A 57 1.48 -2.82 -2.48
CA VAL A 57 0.17 -2.48 -1.92
C VAL A 57 -0.34 -1.20 -2.57
N MET A 58 -1.66 -1.03 -2.52
CA MET A 58 -2.32 0.20 -2.92
C MET A 58 -2.66 1.03 -1.70
N LEU A 59 -2.25 2.29 -1.72
CA LEU A 59 -2.61 3.29 -0.71
C LEU A 59 -3.67 4.25 -1.23
N LYS A 60 -4.58 4.64 -0.34
CA LYS A 60 -5.55 5.70 -0.58
C LYS A 60 -5.68 6.59 0.64
N ALA A 61 -5.58 7.89 0.42
CA ALA A 61 -5.75 8.91 1.43
C ALA A 61 -6.85 9.89 0.96
N PRO A 62 -8.12 9.69 1.35
CA PRO A 62 -9.25 10.48 0.85
C PRO A 62 -9.17 11.98 1.15
N ALA A 63 -8.35 12.38 2.12
CA ALA A 63 -8.07 13.79 2.41
C ALA A 63 -7.27 14.49 1.28
N ILE A 64 -6.59 13.71 0.42
CA ILE A 64 -5.75 14.19 -0.68
C ILE A 64 -6.41 13.87 -2.02
N SER A 65 -6.73 12.59 -2.25
CA SER A 65 -7.36 12.11 -3.48
C SER A 65 -8.21 10.87 -3.21
N ARG A 66 -9.19 10.63 -4.09
CA ARG A 66 -9.99 9.39 -4.08
C ARG A 66 -9.30 8.24 -4.83
N GLU A 67 -8.17 8.50 -5.46
CA GLU A 67 -7.40 7.55 -6.25
C GLU A 67 -6.56 6.62 -5.38
N TRP A 68 -6.19 5.48 -5.96
CA TRP A 68 -5.30 4.49 -5.37
C TRP A 68 -3.92 4.62 -5.98
N HIS A 69 -2.89 4.62 -5.13
CA HIS A 69 -1.50 4.77 -5.54
C HIS A 69 -0.69 3.53 -5.15
N PRO A 70 0.05 2.91 -6.09
CA PRO A 70 0.81 1.69 -5.82
C PRO A 70 2.15 2.00 -5.15
N PHE A 71 2.52 1.20 -4.16
CA PHE A 71 3.81 1.27 -3.47
C PHE A 71 4.34 -0.12 -3.18
N SER A 72 5.63 -0.34 -3.46
CA SER A 72 6.33 -1.57 -3.10
C SER A 72 6.51 -1.68 -1.59
N LEU A 73 6.43 -2.90 -1.07
CA LEU A 73 6.78 -3.20 0.31
C LEU A 73 8.29 -3.09 0.49
N SER A 74 8.75 -2.36 1.50
CA SER A 74 10.18 -2.14 1.74
C SER A 74 10.79 -3.11 2.77
N ALA A 75 9.98 -3.83 3.53
CA ALA A 75 10.44 -4.82 4.52
C ALA A 75 9.93 -6.23 4.19
N SER A 76 10.82 -7.21 4.39
CA SER A 76 10.52 -8.63 4.44
C SER A 76 9.76 -8.95 5.72
N ALA A 77 8.77 -9.84 5.68
CA ALA A 77 8.03 -10.32 6.86
C ALA A 77 8.87 -11.21 7.83
N HIS A 78 10.20 -11.06 7.82
CA HIS A 78 11.14 -11.85 8.63
C HIS A 78 11.61 -11.15 9.92
N ASP A 79 11.37 -9.85 10.09
CA ASP A 79 11.61 -9.19 11.37
C ASP A 79 10.43 -9.48 12.31
N SER A 80 10.69 -9.90 13.55
CA SER A 80 9.66 -10.29 14.53
C SER A 80 8.58 -9.24 14.83
N ASP A 81 8.75 -7.99 14.39
CA ASP A 81 7.78 -6.89 14.46
C ASP A 81 6.82 -6.81 13.23
N SER A 82 7.09 -7.56 12.17
CA SER A 82 6.39 -7.51 10.88
C SER A 82 5.00 -8.18 10.88
N GLU A 83 4.63 -8.90 11.93
CA GLU A 83 3.28 -9.46 12.04
C GLU A 83 2.20 -8.39 12.23
N THR A 84 2.60 -7.20 12.68
CA THR A 84 1.69 -6.12 13.07
C THR A 84 1.84 -4.84 12.26
N SER A 85 2.87 -4.72 11.42
CA SER A 85 3.11 -3.50 10.65
C SER A 85 3.64 -3.76 9.25
N VAL A 86 3.34 -2.83 8.34
CA VAL A 86 3.81 -2.80 6.96
C VAL A 86 4.65 -1.55 6.75
N HIS A 87 5.85 -1.74 6.22
CA HIS A 87 6.77 -0.66 5.92
C HIS A 87 6.78 -0.32 4.44
N LEU A 88 6.68 0.98 4.16
CA LEU A 88 6.71 1.55 2.82
C LEU A 88 7.76 2.63 2.74
N THR A 89 8.46 2.68 1.61
CA THR A 89 9.42 3.73 1.29
C THR A 89 8.91 4.46 0.05
N ILE A 90 8.50 5.72 0.24
CA ILE A 90 7.77 6.50 -0.76
C ILE A 90 8.67 7.63 -1.24
N GLY A 91 8.97 7.64 -2.54
CA GLY A 91 9.63 8.78 -3.19
C GLY A 91 8.71 9.99 -3.28
N LEU A 92 9.22 11.16 -2.88
CA LEU A 92 8.48 12.41 -2.93
C LEU A 92 8.57 13.04 -4.32
N VAL A 93 7.41 13.41 -4.86
CA VAL A 93 7.28 14.13 -6.12
C VAL A 93 6.69 15.50 -5.80
N LYS A 94 7.48 16.56 -5.97
CA LYS A 94 7.11 17.94 -5.62
C LYS A 94 5.81 18.34 -6.31
N GLY A 95 4.84 18.83 -5.53
CA GLY A 95 3.52 19.22 -6.03
C GLY A 95 2.61 18.04 -6.44
N GLY A 96 3.06 16.80 -6.26
CA GLY A 96 2.29 15.59 -6.54
C GLY A 96 1.58 15.04 -5.30
N TRP A 97 0.93 13.90 -5.48
CA TRP A 97 0.18 13.21 -4.42
C TRP A 97 1.06 12.84 -3.22
N THR A 98 2.30 12.39 -3.45
CA THR A 98 3.21 11.98 -2.37
C THR A 98 3.72 13.15 -1.53
N ASP A 99 3.84 14.34 -2.13
CA ASP A 99 4.18 15.57 -1.40
C ASP A 99 3.01 16.05 -0.53
N ALA A 100 1.78 15.97 -1.04
CA ALA A 100 0.58 16.21 -0.25
C ALA A 100 0.43 15.20 0.91
N LEU A 101 0.80 13.93 0.68
CA LEU A 101 0.82 12.90 1.73
C LEU A 101 1.83 13.25 2.82
N ARG A 102 3.02 13.71 2.46
CA ARG A 102 3.99 14.22 3.42
C ARG A 102 3.42 15.35 4.26
N GLY A 103 2.72 16.31 3.64
CA GLY A 103 2.07 17.41 4.34
C GLY A 103 1.01 16.93 5.34
N LEU A 104 0.17 15.98 4.94
CA LEU A 104 -0.87 15.37 5.79
C LEU A 104 -0.28 14.63 7.01
N LEU A 105 0.92 14.08 6.86
CA LEU A 105 1.61 13.27 7.87
C LEU A 105 2.79 14.02 8.50
N SER A 106 2.78 15.36 8.46
CA SER A 106 3.89 16.18 8.94
C SER A 106 4.01 16.24 10.45
N ASP A 107 2.89 16.15 11.16
CA ASP A 107 2.81 16.11 12.62
C ASP A 107 2.16 14.81 13.12
N GLU A 108 2.49 14.43 14.34
CA GLU A 108 2.04 13.17 14.95
C GLU A 108 0.51 13.15 15.18
N ALA A 109 -0.08 14.30 15.53
CA ALA A 109 -1.52 14.42 15.73
C ALA A 109 -2.29 14.23 14.41
N SER A 110 -1.87 14.87 13.31
CA SER A 110 -2.49 14.64 12.01
C SER A 110 -2.22 13.24 11.49
N ALA A 111 -1.04 12.67 11.70
CA ALA A 111 -0.73 11.30 11.31
C ALA A 111 -1.66 10.28 12.02
N ALA A 112 -1.93 10.48 13.31
CA ALA A 112 -2.85 9.63 14.07
C ALA A 112 -4.32 9.81 13.62
N ALA A 113 -4.71 11.02 13.21
CA ALA A 113 -6.05 11.31 12.71
C ALA A 113 -6.25 10.96 11.22
N ALA A 114 -5.18 10.75 10.47
CA ALA A 114 -5.21 10.53 9.03
C ALA A 114 -5.95 9.22 8.68
N ARG A 115 -6.92 9.33 7.79
CA ARG A 115 -7.64 8.17 7.24
C ARG A 115 -6.89 7.63 6.04
N ILE A 116 -6.06 6.62 6.27
CA ILE A 116 -5.35 5.89 5.22
C ILE A 116 -6.02 4.53 5.02
N TYR A 117 -6.24 4.16 3.77
CA TYR A 117 -6.72 2.86 3.37
C TYR A 117 -5.62 2.13 2.61
N VAL A 118 -5.50 0.84 2.88
CA VAL A 118 -4.54 -0.04 2.23
C VAL A 118 -5.30 -1.20 1.60
N SER A 119 -4.89 -1.60 0.39
CA SER A 119 -5.36 -2.80 -0.29
C SER A 119 -4.16 -3.60 -0.81
N GLY A 120 -4.25 -4.93 -0.80
CA GLY A 120 -3.16 -5.85 -1.16
C GLY A 120 -3.14 -7.10 -0.27
N CYS A 121 -2.04 -7.84 -0.21
CA CYS A 121 -0.81 -7.67 -0.99
C CYS A 121 -1.01 -8.10 -2.46
N PHE A 122 -0.37 -7.40 -3.38
CA PHE A 122 -0.37 -7.71 -4.81
C PHE A 122 1.00 -8.18 -5.27
N GLY A 123 1.01 -9.01 -6.32
CA GLY A 123 2.22 -9.67 -6.81
C GLY A 123 2.43 -11.05 -6.20
N LEU A 124 3.14 -11.91 -6.93
CA LEU A 124 3.42 -13.29 -6.51
C LEU A 124 4.33 -13.36 -5.29
N GLY A 125 5.09 -12.28 -5.03
CA GLY A 125 6.10 -12.26 -4.00
C GLY A 125 7.31 -13.12 -4.34
N PHE A 126 8.35 -12.98 -3.54
CA PHE A 126 9.55 -13.80 -3.62
C PHE A 126 9.80 -14.41 -2.25
N ASP A 127 9.77 -15.73 -2.19
CA ASP A 127 10.09 -16.48 -0.99
C ASP A 127 11.52 -17.01 -1.10
N ALA A 128 12.46 -16.34 -0.43
CA ALA A 128 13.85 -16.76 -0.40
C ALA A 128 14.02 -18.11 0.33
N SER A 129 13.16 -18.40 1.31
CA SER A 129 13.25 -19.62 2.11
C SER A 129 12.93 -20.88 1.30
N ALA A 130 12.20 -20.75 0.19
CA ALA A 130 11.97 -21.83 -0.76
C ALA A 130 13.25 -22.32 -1.48
N TYR A 131 14.32 -21.51 -1.47
CA TYR A 131 15.58 -21.79 -2.17
C TYR A 131 16.75 -22.09 -1.22
N ASP A 132 16.64 -21.76 0.07
CA ASP A 132 17.67 -22.05 1.09
C ASP A 132 17.68 -23.53 1.57
N GLY A 133 16.86 -24.39 0.97
CA GLY A 133 16.69 -25.80 1.36
C GLY A 133 17.61 -26.82 0.67
N SER A 134 18.72 -26.41 0.06
CA SER A 134 19.67 -27.33 -0.57
C SER A 134 21.10 -27.12 -0.05
N ASP A 135 21.36 -27.63 1.16
CA ASP A 135 22.69 -28.03 1.63
C ASP A 135 22.57 -29.26 2.54
#